data_AF-A0A2V9I6Q2-F1
#
_entry.id   AF-A0A2V9I6Q2-F1
#
_cell.length_a   1.000
_cell.length_b   1.000
_cell.length_c   1.000
_cell.angle_alpha   90.00
_cell.angle_beta   90.00
_cell.angle_gamma   90.00
#
_symmetry.space_group_name_H-M   'P 1'
#
loop_
_entity.id
_entity.type
_entity.pdbx_description
1 polymer ?
#
loop_
_entity_poly.entity_id
_entity_poly.type
_entity_poly.pdbx_seq_one_letter_code
_entity_poly.pdbx_strand_id
1 'polypeptide(L)'
;MGVDFSDYDNDGRPDILVTNLATEVYALYHNDANGLFSYVSLPTGLGALSSRSSGWGVGWEDFDNDGWKDLFVAQSHVLDTIERMDPGLRYKEPPLLARNTGGKLERVAIAGVGPVAGRGAAFGDLDRNGFVDVVMTVLGGRPVVLRNAGNTNHWLDIYLIGTHSNRDGFGAKVKVNGQYGYASSAGSYVSANDKTLHFGLGSAREATVEVRWPSGKTQAMEHVPADQVLKVKEP
;
A
#
# COMPACT_ATOMS: atom_id res chain seq x y z
N MET A 1 -7.10 -14.01 -3.52
CA MET A 1 -5.71 -13.55 -3.35
C MET A 1 -5.57 -12.24 -4.10
N GLY A 2 -4.87 -11.28 -3.51
CA GLY A 2 -4.58 -9.98 -4.11
C GLY A 2 -3.17 -9.90 -4.67
N VAL A 3 -2.98 -8.86 -5.47
CA VAL A 3 -1.70 -8.47 -6.06
C VAL A 3 -1.57 -6.96 -5.91
N ASP A 4 -0.35 -6.49 -5.66
CA ASP A 4 -0.03 -5.06 -5.70
C ASP A 4 1.30 -4.80 -6.40
N PHE A 5 1.41 -3.61 -7.01
CA PHE A 5 2.56 -3.14 -7.78
C PHE A 5 3.05 -1.81 -7.21
N SER A 6 4.08 -1.87 -6.38
CA SER A 6 4.59 -0.71 -5.64
C SER A 6 6.09 -0.79 -5.49
N ASP A 7 6.74 0.36 -5.55
CA ASP A 7 8.18 0.52 -5.30
C ASP A 7 8.38 0.57 -3.78
N TYR A 8 8.63 -0.60 -3.16
CA TYR A 8 8.70 -0.72 -1.69
C TYR A 8 10.07 -0.30 -1.15
N ASP A 9 11.12 -0.32 -1.98
CA ASP A 9 12.48 0.03 -1.60
C ASP A 9 12.96 1.39 -2.16
N ASN A 10 12.06 2.14 -2.79
CA ASN A 10 12.26 3.49 -3.33
C ASN A 10 13.38 3.55 -4.40
N ASP A 11 13.60 2.47 -5.15
CA ASP A 11 14.61 2.41 -6.19
C ASP A 11 14.14 2.94 -7.56
N GLY A 12 12.87 3.35 -7.63
CA GLY A 12 12.21 3.86 -8.82
C GLY A 12 11.57 2.81 -9.70
N ARG A 13 11.50 1.54 -9.30
CA ARG A 13 10.90 0.45 -10.08
C ARG A 13 9.84 -0.27 -9.25
N PRO A 14 8.60 -0.41 -9.75
CA PRO A 14 7.58 -1.18 -9.04
C PRO A 14 7.98 -2.64 -8.89
N ASP A 15 7.90 -3.11 -7.66
CA ASP A 15 8.00 -4.50 -7.27
C ASP A 15 6.62 -5.15 -7.29
N ILE A 16 6.56 -6.48 -7.15
CA ILE A 16 5.30 -7.22 -7.20
C ILE A 16 5.11 -7.99 -5.90
N LEU A 17 4.00 -7.77 -5.22
CA LEU A 17 3.57 -8.61 -4.13
C LEU A 17 2.35 -9.44 -4.55
N VAL A 18 2.42 -10.75 -4.34
CA VAL A 18 1.28 -11.66 -4.48
C VAL A 18 1.01 -12.33 -3.13
N THR A 19 -0.19 -12.12 -2.60
CA THR A 19 -0.63 -12.84 -1.40
C THR A 19 -0.93 -14.30 -1.72
N ASN A 20 -0.64 -15.21 -0.80
CA ASN A 20 -0.83 -16.65 -0.94
C ASN A 20 -1.68 -17.23 0.20
N LEU A 21 -1.89 -18.54 0.22
CA LEU A 21 -2.61 -19.23 1.30
C LEU A 21 -1.71 -19.52 2.50
N ALA A 22 -2.31 -19.87 3.64
CA ALA A 22 -1.56 -20.35 4.79
C ALA A 22 -0.74 -21.59 4.40
N THR A 23 0.45 -21.75 5.00
CA THR A 23 1.50 -22.72 4.64
C THR A 23 2.25 -22.40 3.34
N GLU A 24 1.81 -21.37 2.61
CA GLU A 24 2.57 -20.74 1.53
C GLU A 24 3.08 -19.38 2.00
N VAL A 25 4.24 -18.95 1.50
CA VAL A 25 4.78 -17.62 1.80
C VAL A 25 4.25 -16.63 0.77
N TYR A 26 3.84 -15.42 1.20
CA TYR A 26 3.49 -14.35 0.26
C TYR A 26 4.70 -14.06 -0.63
N ALA A 27 4.49 -13.94 -1.94
CA ALA A 27 5.57 -13.83 -2.91
C ALA A 27 5.86 -12.35 -3.19
N LEU A 28 6.97 -11.85 -2.66
CA LEU A 28 7.51 -10.54 -2.99
C LEU A 28 8.62 -10.71 -4.02
N TYR A 29 8.45 -10.06 -5.16
CA TYR A 29 9.36 -10.07 -6.28
C TYR A 29 9.96 -8.68 -6.45
N HIS A 30 11.25 -8.54 -6.15
CA HIS A 30 12.00 -7.31 -6.36
C HIS A 30 12.30 -7.10 -7.84
N ASN A 31 12.13 -5.89 -8.36
CA ASN A 31 12.36 -5.56 -9.76
C ASN A 31 13.84 -5.24 -10.03
N ASP A 32 14.57 -6.20 -10.60
CA ASP A 32 16.00 -6.07 -10.94
C ASP A 32 16.24 -5.27 -12.25
N ALA A 33 15.21 -4.60 -12.77
CA ALA A 33 15.13 -3.97 -14.09
C ALA A 33 15.13 -4.98 -15.27
N ASN A 34 14.93 -4.45 -16.49
CA ASN A 34 14.95 -5.22 -17.74
C ASN A 34 14.01 -6.44 -17.78
N GLY A 35 12.91 -6.41 -17.01
CA GLY A 35 11.93 -7.49 -16.93
C GLY A 35 12.37 -8.67 -16.06
N LEU A 36 13.44 -8.53 -15.29
CA LEU A 36 13.91 -9.53 -14.33
C LEU A 36 13.38 -9.22 -12.94
N PHE A 37 13.07 -10.28 -12.19
CA PHE A 37 12.56 -10.19 -10.84
C PHE A 37 13.18 -11.25 -9.93
N SER A 38 13.61 -10.82 -8.73
CA SER A 38 14.15 -11.68 -7.69
C SER A 38 13.12 -11.97 -6.61
N TYR A 39 12.96 -13.24 -6.22
CA TYR A 39 12.09 -13.60 -5.10
C TYR A 39 12.76 -13.27 -3.76
N VAL A 40 12.20 -12.31 -3.02
CA VAL A 40 12.82 -11.71 -1.83
C VAL A 40 11.97 -11.81 -0.56
N SER A 41 10.95 -12.66 -0.52
CA SER A 41 10.07 -12.78 0.66
C SER A 41 10.80 -13.16 1.95
N LEU A 42 11.79 -14.06 1.86
CA LEU A 42 12.58 -14.45 3.03
C LEU A 42 13.54 -13.35 3.51
N PRO A 43 14.42 -12.78 2.66
CA PRO A 43 15.35 -11.75 3.11
C PRO A 43 14.65 -10.48 3.63
N THR A 44 13.44 -10.15 3.17
CA THR A 44 12.66 -9.01 3.67
C THR A 44 11.96 -9.28 5.01
N GLY A 45 11.91 -10.54 5.47
CA GLY A 45 11.17 -10.96 6.67
C GLY A 45 9.70 -11.32 6.42
N LEU A 46 9.16 -11.03 5.23
CA LEU A 46 7.78 -11.31 4.83
C LEU A 46 7.40 -12.80 4.99
N GLY A 47 8.35 -13.71 4.75
CA GLY A 47 8.10 -15.14 4.90
C GLY A 47 7.69 -15.55 6.31
N ALA A 48 8.38 -15.02 7.32
CA ALA A 48 8.01 -15.26 8.71
C ALA A 48 6.63 -14.66 9.05
N LEU A 49 6.33 -13.48 8.49
CA LEU A 49 5.09 -12.76 8.75
C LEU A 49 3.84 -13.39 8.11
N SER A 50 4.01 -14.12 7.01
CA SER A 50 2.92 -14.62 6.16
C SER A 50 2.71 -16.13 6.17
N SER A 51 3.72 -16.93 6.54
CA SER A 51 3.71 -18.40 6.39
C SER A 51 2.52 -19.16 7.01
N ARG A 52 1.77 -18.55 7.93
CA ARG A 52 0.61 -19.19 8.61
C ARG A 52 -0.71 -18.46 8.40
N SER A 53 -0.81 -17.59 7.41
CA SER A 53 -2.00 -16.79 7.14
C SER A 53 -2.29 -16.69 5.66
N SER A 54 -3.58 -16.70 5.30
CA SER A 54 -4.00 -16.56 3.90
C SER A 54 -4.35 -15.11 3.59
N GLY A 55 -3.80 -14.55 2.51
CA GLY A 55 -3.96 -13.13 2.18
C GLY A 55 -4.96 -12.85 1.05
N TRP A 56 -5.61 -11.70 1.13
CA TRP A 56 -6.62 -11.24 0.17
C TRP A 56 -6.33 -9.81 -0.27
N GLY A 57 -7.05 -8.83 0.26
CA GLY A 57 -6.79 -7.42 -0.01
C GLY A 57 -5.42 -7.03 0.48
N VAL A 58 -4.71 -6.24 -0.30
CA VAL A 58 -3.30 -5.90 -0.10
C VAL A 58 -3.03 -4.50 -0.63
N GLY A 59 -2.15 -3.75 0.05
CA GLY A 59 -1.67 -2.46 -0.41
C GLY A 59 -0.38 -2.04 0.29
N TRP A 60 0.45 -1.32 -0.45
CA TRP A 60 1.65 -0.65 0.02
C TRP A 60 1.38 0.85 0.22
N GLU A 61 1.30 1.29 1.47
CA GLU A 61 0.97 2.68 1.83
C GLU A 61 1.89 3.13 2.96
N ASP A 62 2.30 4.39 2.96
CA ASP A 62 3.12 4.97 4.02
C ASP A 62 2.21 5.38 5.19
N PHE A 63 2.03 4.49 6.19
CA PHE A 63 1.07 4.71 7.28
C PHE A 63 1.63 5.59 8.41
N ASP A 64 2.95 5.67 8.55
CA ASP A 64 3.60 6.51 9.56
C ASP A 64 4.34 7.72 8.96
N ASN A 65 4.12 7.99 7.68
CA ASN A 65 4.65 9.12 6.93
C ASN A 65 6.19 9.24 7.01
N ASP A 66 6.90 8.13 7.15
CA ASP A 66 8.36 8.10 7.29
C ASP A 66 9.11 8.07 5.94
N GLY A 67 8.36 7.95 4.84
CA GLY A 67 8.86 7.87 3.47
C GLY A 67 9.03 6.44 2.94
N TRP A 68 8.73 5.42 3.74
CA TRP A 68 8.70 4.02 3.33
C TRP A 68 7.27 3.51 3.27
N LYS A 69 6.92 2.83 2.18
CA LYS A 69 5.60 2.20 2.07
C LYS A 69 5.57 0.96 2.94
N ASP A 70 4.64 0.93 3.87
CA ASP A 70 4.31 -0.19 4.73
C ASP A 70 3.33 -1.14 4.04
N LEU A 71 3.27 -2.38 4.51
CA LEU A 71 2.40 -3.41 3.95
C LEU A 71 1.17 -3.63 4.83
N PHE A 72 -0.02 -3.47 4.25
CA PHE A 72 -1.26 -3.99 4.82
C PHE A 72 -1.76 -5.22 4.05
N VAL A 73 -2.23 -6.25 4.76
CA VAL A 73 -2.94 -7.39 4.17
C VAL A 73 -4.18 -7.74 4.98
N ALA A 74 -5.33 -7.80 4.32
CA ALA A 74 -6.54 -8.41 4.86
C ALA A 74 -6.39 -9.94 4.83
N GLN A 75 -6.50 -10.57 6.00
CA GLN A 75 -6.19 -11.99 6.18
C GLN A 75 -7.43 -12.80 6.60
N SER A 76 -7.48 -14.04 6.14
CA SER A 76 -8.34 -15.12 6.64
C SER A 76 -8.22 -16.36 5.78
N HIS A 77 -8.37 -17.54 6.36
CA HIS A 77 -8.29 -18.77 5.59
C HIS A 77 -9.40 -18.90 4.53
N VAL A 78 -9.14 -19.71 3.50
CA VAL A 78 -10.12 -19.99 2.43
C VAL A 78 -11.23 -20.94 2.91
N LEU A 79 -10.88 -21.94 3.72
CA LEU A 79 -11.81 -22.90 4.32
C LEU A 79 -12.27 -22.42 5.71
N ASP A 80 -13.58 -22.31 5.89
CA ASP A 80 -14.23 -21.92 7.15
C ASP A 80 -14.25 -23.02 8.22
N THR A 81 -13.83 -24.23 7.85
CA THR A 81 -13.66 -25.38 8.74
C THR A 81 -12.21 -25.83 8.87
N ILE A 82 -11.22 -24.97 8.56
CA ILE A 82 -9.81 -25.35 8.51
C ILE A 82 -9.32 -26.01 9.81
N GLU A 83 -9.83 -25.58 10.96
CA GLU A 83 -9.49 -26.10 12.28
C GLU A 83 -9.78 -27.61 12.42
N ARG A 84 -10.67 -28.18 11.58
CA ARG A 84 -10.94 -29.63 11.54
C ARG A 84 -9.84 -30.43 10.86
N MET A 85 -9.09 -29.80 9.94
CA MET A 85 -8.02 -30.42 9.18
C MET A 85 -6.64 -30.09 9.75
N ASP A 86 -6.46 -28.85 10.19
CA ASP A 86 -5.26 -28.38 10.88
C ASP A 86 -5.64 -27.51 12.09
N PRO A 87 -5.58 -28.06 13.33
CA PRO A 87 -5.85 -27.31 14.55
C PRO A 87 -4.88 -26.14 14.82
N GLY A 88 -3.78 -26.03 14.08
CA GLY A 88 -2.81 -24.93 14.15
C GLY A 88 -3.20 -23.69 13.32
N LEU A 89 -4.14 -23.83 12.39
CA LEU A 89 -4.64 -22.74 11.54
C LEU A 89 -5.99 -22.22 12.02
N ARG A 90 -6.40 -21.04 11.55
CA ARG A 90 -7.67 -20.40 11.93
C ARG A 90 -8.38 -19.86 10.71
N TYR A 91 -9.70 -19.99 10.64
CA TYR A 91 -10.46 -19.36 9.57
C TYR A 91 -10.39 -17.83 9.67
N LYS A 92 -10.66 -17.29 10.86
CA LYS A 92 -10.55 -15.86 11.13
C LYS A 92 -9.12 -15.54 11.54
N GLU A 93 -8.50 -14.62 10.84
CA GLU A 93 -7.11 -14.21 11.05
C GLU A 93 -7.09 -12.70 11.33
N PRO A 94 -6.18 -12.19 12.18
CA PRO A 94 -6.00 -10.75 12.32
C PRO A 94 -5.45 -10.20 10.99
N PRO A 95 -5.80 -8.97 10.56
CA PRO A 95 -5.10 -8.34 9.46
C PRO A 95 -3.60 -8.19 9.78
N LEU A 96 -2.77 -8.17 8.74
CA LEU A 96 -1.34 -7.87 8.85
C LEU A 96 -1.13 -6.39 8.55
N LEU A 97 -0.44 -5.70 9.44
CA LEU A 97 0.29 -4.46 9.15
C LEU A 97 1.76 -4.76 9.40
N ALA A 98 2.61 -4.49 8.41
CA ALA A 98 4.04 -4.63 8.53
C ALA A 98 4.73 -3.33 8.13
N ARG A 99 5.43 -2.71 9.09
CA ARG A 99 6.21 -1.50 8.84
C ARG A 99 7.46 -1.84 8.04
N ASN A 100 7.78 -1.01 7.07
CA ASN A 100 8.93 -1.15 6.20
C ASN A 100 10.08 -0.24 6.65
N THR A 101 11.19 -0.83 7.08
CA THR A 101 12.38 -0.10 7.55
C THR A 101 13.52 -0.20 6.54
N GLY A 102 13.29 0.26 5.31
CA GLY A 102 14.27 0.21 4.23
C GLY A 102 14.45 -1.20 3.65
N GLY A 103 13.33 -1.85 3.32
CA GLY A 103 13.27 -3.18 2.73
C GLY A 103 13.21 -4.33 3.75
N LYS A 104 13.04 -4.04 5.03
CA LYS A 104 12.78 -5.02 6.09
C LYS A 104 11.39 -4.79 6.65
N LEU A 105 10.60 -5.87 6.74
CA LEU A 105 9.22 -5.81 7.20
C LEU A 105 9.11 -6.30 8.64
N GLU A 106 8.52 -5.47 9.48
CA GLU A 106 8.29 -5.76 10.90
C GLU A 106 6.82 -5.67 11.23
N ARG A 107 6.25 -6.68 11.88
CA ARG A 107 4.84 -6.65 12.26
C ARG A 107 4.56 -5.50 13.23
N VAL A 108 3.53 -4.72 12.91
CA VAL A 108 2.94 -3.71 13.79
C VAL A 108 1.58 -4.19 14.27
N ALA A 109 1.26 -3.89 15.53
CA ALA A 109 -0.04 -4.22 16.09
C ALA A 109 -1.10 -3.24 15.57
N ILE A 110 -2.24 -3.77 15.11
CA ILE A 110 -3.40 -2.96 14.74
C ILE A 110 -4.35 -2.97 15.95
N ALA A 111 -4.68 -1.79 16.47
CA ALA A 111 -5.65 -1.65 17.56
C ALA A 111 -7.10 -1.73 17.03
N GLY A 112 -8.03 -2.18 17.87
CA GLY A 112 -9.47 -2.10 17.56
C GLY A 112 -10.01 -3.16 16.59
N VAL A 113 -9.16 -4.04 16.06
CA VAL A 113 -9.59 -5.17 15.20
C VAL A 113 -8.95 -6.48 15.68
N GLY A 114 -9.80 -7.47 15.96
CA GLY A 114 -9.37 -8.84 16.24
C GLY A 114 -9.35 -9.71 14.99
N PRO A 115 -9.19 -11.03 15.14
CA PRO A 115 -9.30 -11.96 14.03
C PRO A 115 -10.67 -11.91 13.35
N VAL A 116 -10.68 -11.72 12.03
CA VAL A 116 -11.90 -11.62 11.20
C VAL A 116 -11.72 -12.38 9.88
N ALA A 117 -12.81 -12.53 9.12
CA ALA A 117 -12.75 -13.09 7.77
C ALA A 117 -12.48 -11.96 6.74
N GLY A 118 -11.33 -11.29 6.84
CA GLY A 118 -10.98 -10.14 6.01
C GLY A 118 -10.84 -10.52 4.53
N ARG A 119 -11.40 -9.72 3.62
CA ARG A 119 -11.31 -9.93 2.16
C ARG A 119 -10.77 -8.70 1.44
N GLY A 120 -11.63 -7.92 0.78
CA GLY A 120 -11.20 -6.71 0.07
C GLY A 120 -10.77 -5.61 1.03
N ALA A 121 -9.76 -4.84 0.64
CA ALA A 121 -9.26 -3.69 1.37
C ALA A 121 -9.04 -2.53 0.38
N ALA A 122 -9.44 -1.33 0.76
CA ALA A 122 -9.20 -0.10 0.02
C ALA A 122 -8.50 0.92 0.94
N PHE A 123 -7.64 1.74 0.34
CA PHE A 123 -6.76 2.68 1.04
C PHE A 123 -7.05 4.12 0.61
N GLY A 124 -6.91 5.05 1.56
CA GLY A 124 -7.00 6.49 1.32
C GLY A 124 -7.22 7.26 2.62
N ASP A 125 -6.88 8.55 2.63
CA ASP A 125 -7.12 9.44 3.77
C ASP A 125 -8.58 9.92 3.79
N LEU A 126 -9.42 9.28 4.61
CA LEU A 126 -10.88 9.47 4.56
C LEU A 126 -11.33 10.78 5.21
N ASP A 127 -10.59 11.25 6.20
CA ASP A 127 -10.91 12.48 6.94
C ASP A 127 -9.98 13.66 6.63
N ARG A 128 -9.04 13.47 5.69
CA ARG A 128 -8.10 14.49 5.18
C ARG A 128 -7.16 15.01 6.24
N ASN A 129 -6.68 14.12 7.11
CA ASN A 129 -5.79 14.45 8.21
C ASN A 129 -4.31 14.22 7.88
N GLY A 130 -4.00 13.68 6.69
CA GLY A 130 -2.66 13.36 6.24
C GLY A 130 -2.16 11.97 6.56
N PHE A 131 -3.05 11.05 6.94
CA PHE A 131 -2.70 9.69 7.28
C PHE A 131 -3.63 8.71 6.58
N VAL A 132 -3.04 7.74 5.89
CA VAL A 132 -3.83 6.77 5.11
C VAL A 132 -4.66 5.88 6.03
N ASP A 133 -5.96 5.78 5.75
CA ASP A 133 -6.89 4.87 6.41
C ASP A 133 -7.11 3.59 5.59
N VAL A 134 -7.71 2.58 6.23
CA VAL A 134 -8.09 1.33 5.56
C VAL A 134 -9.58 1.05 5.71
N VAL A 135 -10.26 0.79 4.59
CA VAL A 135 -11.62 0.21 4.58
C VAL A 135 -11.52 -1.25 4.18
N MET A 136 -11.82 -2.16 5.10
CA MET A 136 -11.74 -3.61 4.89
C MET A 136 -13.13 -4.26 4.94
N THR A 137 -13.44 -5.07 3.95
CA THR A 137 -14.63 -5.93 3.93
C THR A 137 -14.39 -7.21 4.71
N VAL A 138 -15.46 -7.73 5.34
CA VAL A 138 -15.42 -8.95 6.15
C VAL A 138 -16.52 -9.89 5.67
N LEU A 139 -16.19 -11.14 5.32
CA LEU A 139 -17.21 -12.12 4.94
C LEU A 139 -18.14 -12.42 6.11
N GLY A 140 -19.45 -12.38 5.84
CA GLY A 140 -20.49 -12.63 6.84
C GLY A 140 -20.50 -11.62 8.00
N GLY A 141 -19.80 -10.49 7.86
CA GLY A 141 -19.63 -9.49 8.91
C GLY A 141 -19.87 -8.07 8.41
N ARG A 142 -19.70 -7.12 9.33
CA ARG A 142 -19.71 -5.69 9.00
C ARG A 142 -18.33 -5.29 8.45
N PRO A 143 -18.26 -4.37 7.48
CA PRO A 143 -16.99 -3.75 7.11
C PRO A 143 -16.31 -3.11 8.33
N VAL A 144 -14.99 -3.14 8.31
CA VAL A 144 -14.12 -2.50 9.31
C VAL A 144 -13.48 -1.28 8.68
N VAL A 145 -13.53 -0.15 9.38
CA VAL A 145 -12.78 1.05 9.02
C VAL A 145 -11.68 1.21 10.06
N LEU A 146 -10.43 1.09 9.63
CA LEU A 146 -9.26 1.34 10.45
C LEU A 146 -8.83 2.77 10.18
N ARG A 147 -9.12 3.66 11.13
CA ARG A 147 -8.67 5.05 11.04
C ARG A 147 -7.28 5.20 11.62
N ASN A 148 -6.39 5.83 10.87
CA ASN A 148 -5.06 6.11 11.32
C ASN A 148 -5.06 7.34 12.23
N ALA A 149 -4.61 7.14 13.47
CA ALA A 149 -4.55 8.21 14.47
C ALA A 149 -3.40 9.20 14.23
N GLY A 150 -2.51 8.87 13.29
CA GLY A 150 -1.41 9.70 12.86
C GLY A 150 -0.26 9.79 13.85
N ASN A 151 0.70 10.65 13.49
CA ASN A 151 1.86 11.00 14.27
C ASN A 151 2.26 12.47 13.97
N THR A 152 3.53 12.84 14.17
CA THR A 152 4.01 14.21 13.95
C THR A 152 4.76 14.41 12.62
N ASN A 153 4.86 13.37 11.80
CA ASN A 153 5.50 13.46 10.50
C ASN A 153 4.62 14.22 9.51
N HIS A 154 5.29 14.92 8.60
CA HIS A 154 4.70 15.68 7.53
C HIS A 154 4.33 14.78 6.36
N TRP A 155 3.41 15.24 5.52
CA TRP A 155 2.90 14.48 4.38
C TRP A 155 2.64 15.38 3.17
N LEU A 156 2.42 14.76 2.01
CA LEU A 156 1.95 15.45 0.82
C LEU A 156 1.09 14.53 -0.02
N ASP A 157 -0.16 14.94 -0.21
CA ASP A 157 -1.07 14.26 -1.15
C ASP A 157 -1.00 14.90 -2.52
N ILE A 158 -0.96 14.09 -3.57
CA ILE A 158 -0.93 14.54 -4.96
C ILE A 158 -2.23 14.11 -5.66
N TYR A 159 -3.05 15.09 -6.01
CA TYR A 159 -4.28 14.90 -6.78
C TYR A 159 -4.08 15.31 -8.24
N LEU A 160 -4.01 14.33 -9.15
CA LEU A 160 -3.77 14.57 -10.57
C LEU A 160 -5.05 14.88 -11.36
N ILE A 161 -4.92 15.79 -12.32
CA ILE A 161 -5.97 16.19 -13.26
C ILE A 161 -5.40 16.14 -14.67
N GLY A 162 -5.73 15.09 -15.42
CA GLY A 162 -5.33 14.96 -16.83
C GLY A 162 -6.15 15.85 -17.76
N THR A 163 -5.52 16.38 -18.80
CA THR A 163 -6.11 17.25 -19.82
C THR A 163 -5.84 16.73 -21.24
N HIS A 164 -4.67 16.12 -21.46
CA HIS A 164 -4.28 15.41 -22.68
C HIS A 164 -4.33 13.90 -22.48
N SER A 165 -3.93 13.43 -21.30
CA SER A 165 -4.09 12.05 -20.83
C SER A 165 -5.52 11.80 -20.33
N ASN A 166 -5.80 10.61 -19.80
CA ASN A 166 -7.09 10.35 -19.15
C ASN A 166 -7.33 11.33 -17.98
N ARG A 167 -8.60 11.66 -17.70
CA ARG A 167 -8.98 12.74 -16.77
C ARG A 167 -8.45 12.58 -15.35
N ASP A 168 -8.20 11.35 -14.93
CA ASP A 168 -7.69 11.04 -13.60
C ASP A 168 -6.16 11.00 -13.54
N GLY A 169 -5.47 11.12 -14.67
CA GLY A 169 -4.01 11.03 -14.73
C GLY A 169 -3.48 9.61 -14.50
N PHE A 170 -4.32 8.57 -14.55
CA PHE A 170 -3.90 7.19 -14.32
C PHE A 170 -2.76 6.78 -15.26
N GLY A 171 -1.77 6.09 -14.71
CA GLY A 171 -0.51 5.73 -15.37
C GLY A 171 0.58 6.81 -15.27
N ALA A 172 0.30 7.99 -14.70
CA ALA A 172 1.34 8.95 -14.38
C ALA A 172 2.29 8.40 -13.31
N LYS A 173 3.59 8.63 -13.48
CA LYS A 173 4.60 8.36 -12.46
C LYS A 173 4.89 9.65 -11.72
N VAL A 174 4.72 9.63 -10.40
CA VAL A 174 5.01 10.76 -9.51
C VAL A 174 6.22 10.42 -8.66
N LYS A 175 7.12 11.37 -8.52
CA LYS A 175 8.28 11.30 -7.63
C LYS A 175 8.21 12.44 -6.63
N VAL A 176 8.34 12.12 -5.34
CA VAL A 176 8.36 13.11 -4.24
C VAL A 176 9.55 12.79 -3.35
N ASN A 177 10.51 13.70 -3.24
CA ASN A 177 11.71 13.53 -2.40
C ASN A 177 12.45 12.17 -2.56
N GLY A 178 12.45 11.61 -3.77
CA GLY A 178 13.07 10.32 -4.07
C GLY A 178 12.16 9.10 -3.94
N GLN A 179 10.99 9.24 -3.33
CA GLN A 179 9.94 8.23 -3.34
C GLN A 179 9.20 8.24 -4.66
N TYR A 180 8.66 7.09 -5.06
CA TYR A 180 7.88 6.96 -6.29
C TYR A 180 6.49 6.40 -6.03
N GLY A 181 5.51 6.93 -6.77
CA GLY A 181 4.14 6.47 -6.80
C GLY A 181 3.60 6.46 -8.24
N TYR A 182 2.64 5.58 -8.51
CA TYR A 182 2.01 5.44 -9.82
C TYR A 182 0.52 5.69 -9.68
N ALA A 183 -0.01 6.64 -10.44
CA ALA A 183 -1.41 7.00 -10.37
C ALA A 183 -2.27 5.81 -10.82
N SER A 184 -3.02 5.23 -9.89
CA SER A 184 -3.95 4.13 -10.11
C SER A 184 -5.00 4.16 -9.01
N SER A 185 -6.21 3.67 -9.31
CA SER A 185 -7.18 3.26 -8.30
C SER A 185 -7.33 1.75 -8.22
N ALA A 186 -6.70 1.03 -9.16
CA ALA A 186 -6.65 -0.42 -9.17
C ALA A 186 -5.65 -0.87 -8.11
N GLY A 187 -6.09 -1.79 -7.25
CA GLY A 187 -5.26 -2.42 -6.25
C GLY A 187 -6.06 -3.49 -5.51
N SER A 188 -5.35 -4.29 -4.71
CA SER A 188 -5.96 -5.19 -3.73
C SER A 188 -6.82 -6.30 -4.35
N TYR A 189 -7.85 -6.76 -3.63
CA TYR A 189 -8.77 -7.83 -4.02
C TYR A 189 -10.22 -7.30 -4.01
N VAL A 190 -10.90 -7.33 -5.17
CA VAL A 190 -12.29 -6.86 -5.37
C VAL A 190 -12.58 -5.47 -4.77
N SER A 191 -11.58 -4.59 -4.82
CA SER A 191 -11.59 -3.27 -4.18
C SER A 191 -10.97 -2.22 -5.13
N ALA A 192 -11.10 -0.94 -4.79
CA ALA A 192 -10.45 0.17 -5.46
C ALA A 192 -10.07 1.22 -4.43
N ASN A 193 -8.89 1.82 -4.59
CA ASN A 193 -8.35 2.83 -3.68
C ASN A 193 -8.84 4.23 -4.04
N ASP A 194 -8.65 5.19 -3.12
CA ASP A 194 -8.65 6.59 -3.54
C ASP A 194 -7.59 6.81 -4.61
N LYS A 195 -7.85 7.71 -5.56
CA LYS A 195 -6.92 8.01 -6.64
C LYS A 195 -5.82 9.00 -6.25
N THR A 196 -5.94 9.61 -5.08
CA THR A 196 -4.95 10.54 -4.53
C THR A 196 -3.71 9.76 -4.13
N LEU A 197 -2.54 10.19 -4.58
CA LEU A 197 -1.28 9.57 -4.17
C LEU A 197 -0.82 10.18 -2.85
N HIS A 198 -0.46 9.33 -1.90
CA HIS A 198 0.05 9.75 -0.60
C HIS A 198 1.58 9.60 -0.54
N PHE A 199 2.25 10.56 0.09
CA PHE A 199 3.70 10.52 0.34
C PHE A 199 4.00 11.06 1.74
N GLY A 200 4.63 10.25 2.59
CA GLY A 200 5.19 10.72 3.84
C GLY A 200 6.46 11.52 3.61
N LEU A 201 6.63 12.61 4.35
CA LEU A 201 7.78 13.51 4.24
C LEU A 201 8.69 13.44 5.48
N GLY A 202 8.34 12.62 6.48
CA GLY A 202 9.03 12.56 7.75
C GLY A 202 9.08 13.94 8.41
N SER A 203 10.28 14.47 8.63
CA SER A 203 10.47 15.82 9.21
C SER A 203 10.51 16.96 8.19
N ALA A 204 10.46 16.67 6.89
CA ALA A 204 10.58 17.69 5.84
C ALA A 204 9.29 18.52 5.71
N ARG A 205 9.44 19.84 5.67
CA ARG A 205 8.33 20.81 5.57
C ARG A 205 8.03 21.24 4.13
N GLU A 206 8.87 20.83 3.21
CA GLU A 206 8.74 21.09 1.79
C GLU A 206 9.24 19.89 0.99
N ALA A 207 8.78 19.78 -0.24
CA ALA A 207 9.14 18.70 -1.15
C ALA A 207 9.38 19.19 -2.57
N THR A 208 10.18 18.41 -3.30
CA THR A 208 10.27 18.49 -4.75
C THR A 208 9.39 17.41 -5.35
N VAL A 209 8.50 17.80 -6.25
CA VAL A 209 7.54 16.93 -6.92
C VAL A 209 7.83 16.90 -8.41
N GLU A 210 8.00 15.70 -8.97
CA GLU A 210 8.09 15.49 -10.42
C GLU A 210 6.94 14.58 -10.87
N VAL A 211 6.24 14.98 -11.93
CA VAL A 211 5.18 14.18 -12.55
C VAL A 211 5.56 13.89 -13.98
N ARG A 212 5.62 12.60 -14.34
CA ARG A 212 5.69 12.13 -15.72
C ARG A 212 4.32 11.61 -16.13
N TRP A 213 3.68 12.32 -17.05
CA TRP A 213 2.33 12.02 -17.52
C TRP A 213 2.32 10.92 -18.59
N PRO A 214 1.21 10.18 -18.76
CA PRO A 214 1.03 9.22 -19.84
C PRO A 214 1.20 9.81 -21.23
N SER A 215 0.89 11.10 -21.41
CA SER A 215 1.12 11.86 -22.65
C SER A 215 2.61 12.03 -23.00
N GLY A 216 3.52 11.68 -22.10
CA GLY A 216 4.97 11.87 -22.24
C GLY A 216 5.46 13.23 -21.73
N LYS A 217 4.55 14.15 -21.36
CA LYS A 217 4.93 15.42 -20.73
C LYS A 217 5.50 15.20 -19.33
N THR A 218 6.42 16.07 -18.93
CA THR A 218 6.96 16.12 -17.58
C THR A 218 6.69 17.48 -16.96
N GLN A 219 6.48 17.50 -15.65
CA GLN A 219 6.24 18.71 -14.86
C GLN A 219 6.97 18.57 -13.54
N ALA A 220 7.73 19.58 -13.15
CA ALA A 220 8.43 19.63 -11.87
C ALA A 220 7.98 20.86 -11.08
N MET A 221 7.88 20.69 -9.76
CA MET A 221 7.53 21.73 -8.80
C MET A 221 8.50 21.63 -7.62
N GLU A 222 9.17 22.74 -7.30
CA GLU A 222 10.12 22.83 -6.19
C GLU A 222 9.48 23.60 -5.03
N HIS A 223 9.99 23.39 -3.82
CA HIS A 223 9.54 24.10 -2.60
C HIS A 223 8.03 23.97 -2.35
N VAL A 224 7.44 22.81 -2.68
CA VAL A 224 6.03 22.54 -2.41
C VAL A 224 5.86 22.37 -0.90
N PRO A 225 5.05 23.19 -0.21
CA PRO A 225 4.82 23.04 1.23
C PRO A 225 4.26 21.65 1.57
N ALA A 226 4.65 21.10 2.71
CA ALA A 226 4.04 19.90 3.27
C ALA A 226 2.60 20.15 3.79
N ASP A 227 1.97 19.09 4.27
CA ASP A 227 0.69 19.06 4.98
C ASP A 227 -0.49 19.57 4.15
N GLN A 228 -0.52 19.19 2.87
CA GLN A 228 -1.57 19.62 1.95
C GLN A 228 -1.88 18.58 0.87
N VAL A 229 -3.04 18.78 0.24
CA VAL A 229 -3.42 18.15 -1.02
C VAL A 229 -3.03 19.06 -2.18
N LEU A 230 -1.94 18.75 -2.85
CA LEU A 230 -1.51 19.44 -4.06
C LEU A 230 -2.30 18.95 -5.28
N LYS A 231 -3.08 19.85 -5.88
CA LYS A 231 -3.75 19.58 -7.17
C LYS A 231 -2.80 19.91 -8.31
N VAL A 232 -2.46 18.90 -9.11
CA VAL A 232 -1.56 19.06 -10.27
C VAL A 232 -2.36 18.83 -11.55
N LYS A 233 -2.44 19.87 -12.37
CA LYS A 233 -3.10 19.81 -13.68
C LYS A 233 -2.06 19.58 -14.78
N GLU A 234 -2.33 18.61 -15.63
CA GLU A 234 -1.48 18.29 -16.78
C GLU A 234 -1.30 19.52 -17.69
N PRO A 235 -0.05 19.88 -18.04
CA PRO A 235 0.27 21.02 -18.90
C PRO A 235 -0.08 20.73 -20.36
#